data_AF-K9ZZE1-F1
#
_entry.id   AF-K9ZZE1-F1
#
_cell.length_a   1.000
_cell.length_b   1.000
_cell.length_c   1.000
_cell.angle_alpha   90.00
_cell.angle_beta   90.00
_cell.angle_gamma   90.00
#
_symmetry.space_group_name_H-M   'P 1'
#
loop_
_entity.id
_entity.type
_entity.pdbx_description
1 polymer ?
#
loop_
_entity_poly.entity_id
_entity_poly.type
_entity_poly.pdbx_seq_one_letter_code
_entity_poly.pdbx_strand_id
1 'polypeptide(L)'
;MIPTLSPFPGIPMAEARDKDGVLDAREAGKFLRDRLQDKGWQIQQLAERTTVPDPDYLSNLLSGRINAAKSKHLKSIAQALDLNAEDIRYLNPNLVVDIAPPQGRKMLYPIPEALQDAIDRYSERAPDLLKPKWQQYLASMRFRGSRPQTAEDWYDIYRDFTRHGIEPEGN
;
A
#
# COMPACT_ATOMS: atom_id res chain seq x y z
N MET A 1 25.73 14.24 10.53
CA MET A 1 24.61 13.86 11.43
C MET A 1 23.55 13.20 10.57
N ILE A 2 23.49 11.87 10.60
CA ILE A 2 22.50 11.08 9.85
C ILE A 2 21.47 10.64 10.90
N PRO A 3 20.17 10.92 10.73
CA PRO A 3 19.18 10.42 11.67
C PRO A 3 19.13 8.88 11.57
N THR A 4 19.42 8.25 12.70
CA THR A 4 19.26 6.82 12.95
C THR A 4 17.83 6.41 12.60
N LEU A 5 17.68 5.57 11.57
CA LEU A 5 16.47 4.79 11.34
C LEU A 5 16.22 3.96 12.60
N SER A 6 15.17 4.29 13.33
CA SER A 6 14.71 3.51 14.47
C SER A 6 14.56 2.05 14.06
N PRO A 7 15.16 1.09 14.79
CA PRO A 7 14.85 -0.31 14.59
C PRO A 7 13.37 -0.52 14.88
N PHE A 8 12.67 -1.18 13.96
CA PHE A 8 11.29 -1.64 14.14
C PHE A 8 11.12 -2.23 15.55
N PRO A 9 10.22 -1.71 16.40
CA PRO A 9 9.88 -2.41 17.63
C PRO A 9 9.32 -3.78 17.23
N GLY A 10 10.00 -4.83 17.69
CA GLY A 10 9.83 -6.20 17.25
C GLY A 10 8.36 -6.62 17.18
N ILE A 11 7.99 -7.24 16.05
CA ILE A 11 6.77 -8.01 15.90
C ILE A 11 6.77 -9.04 17.05
N PRO A 12 5.87 -8.94 18.06
CA PRO A 12 5.86 -9.91 19.14
C PRO A 12 5.51 -11.28 18.58
N MET A 13 6.50 -12.17 18.59
CA MET A 13 6.33 -13.59 18.34
C MET A 13 5.40 -14.21 19.39
N ALA A 14 4.10 -14.28 19.06
CA ALA A 14 3.14 -15.31 19.48
C ALA A 14 1.76 -14.94 18.89
N GLU A 15 1.64 -14.93 17.55
CA GLU A 15 0.39 -14.55 16.90
C GLU A 15 -0.69 -15.64 17.10
N ALA A 16 -1.59 -15.43 18.06
CA ALA A 16 -2.86 -16.13 18.09
C ALA A 16 -3.65 -15.69 16.85
N ARG A 17 -3.63 -16.51 15.81
CA ARG A 17 -4.46 -16.33 14.62
C ARG A 17 -5.67 -17.24 14.72
N ASP A 18 -6.80 -16.73 14.25
CA ASP A 18 -7.99 -17.55 14.08
C ASP A 18 -7.81 -18.52 12.90
N LYS A 19 -8.74 -19.46 12.73
CA LYS A 19 -8.70 -20.48 11.66
C LYS A 19 -8.58 -19.91 10.24
N ASP A 20 -8.99 -18.66 10.05
CA ASP A 20 -8.89 -17.92 8.79
C ASP A 20 -7.52 -17.22 8.57
N GLY A 21 -6.56 -17.41 9.47
CA GLY A 21 -5.27 -16.71 9.44
C GLY A 21 -5.35 -15.21 9.78
N VAL A 22 -6.52 -14.76 10.23
CA VAL A 22 -6.79 -13.39 10.70
C VAL A 22 -6.28 -13.23 12.13
N LEU A 23 -5.70 -12.07 12.44
CA LEU A 23 -5.20 -11.78 13.78
C LEU A 23 -6.34 -11.84 14.82
N ASP A 24 -6.09 -12.43 15.98
CA ASP A 24 -7.09 -12.48 17.06
C ASP A 24 -7.52 -11.07 17.50
N ALA A 25 -8.74 -10.95 18.01
CA ALA A 25 -9.32 -9.68 18.41
C ALA A 25 -8.45 -8.89 19.38
N ARG A 26 -7.81 -9.56 20.36
CA ARG A 26 -6.93 -8.91 21.33
C ARG A 26 -5.66 -8.37 20.71
N GLU A 27 -5.01 -9.16 19.86
CA GLU A 27 -3.78 -8.78 19.18
C GLU A 27 -4.04 -7.67 18.14
N ALA A 28 -5.15 -7.74 17.40
CA ALA A 28 -5.57 -6.70 16.48
C ALA A 28 -5.87 -5.38 17.21
N GLY A 29 -6.58 -5.43 18.35
CA GLY A 29 -6.86 -4.26 19.16
C GLY A 29 -5.60 -3.61 19.73
N LYS A 30 -4.69 -4.44 20.25
CA LYS A 30 -3.38 -4.00 20.76
C LYS A 30 -2.57 -3.33 19.66
N PHE A 31 -2.44 -3.95 18.49
CA PHE A 31 -1.70 -3.40 17.35
C PHE A 31 -2.21 -2.01 16.95
N LEU A 32 -3.54 -1.84 16.83
CA LEU A 32 -4.12 -0.54 16.50
C LEU A 32 -3.89 0.51 17.60
N ARG A 33 -3.87 0.09 18.87
CA ARG A 33 -3.60 0.96 20.00
C ARG A 33 -2.15 1.44 20.03
N ASP A 34 -1.20 0.55 19.76
CA ASP A 34 0.22 0.92 19.61
C ASP A 34 0.40 1.96 18.50
N ARG A 35 -0.27 1.78 17.35
CA ARG A 35 -0.24 2.75 16.24
C ARG A 35 -0.91 4.07 16.57
N LEU A 36 -1.98 4.04 17.35
CA LEU A 36 -2.65 5.24 17.85
C LEU A 36 -1.74 6.04 18.80
N GLN A 37 -1.03 5.32 19.68
CA GLN A 37 -0.08 5.89 20.64
C GLN A 37 1.17 6.47 19.96
N ASP A 38 1.69 5.79 18.93
CA ASP A 38 2.83 6.28 18.12
C ASP A 38 2.52 7.63 17.44
N LYS A 39 1.26 7.82 17.02
CA LYS A 39 0.76 9.11 16.49
C LYS A 39 0.43 10.15 17.56
N GLY A 40 0.44 9.78 18.85
CA GLY A 40 0.01 10.64 19.95
C GLY A 40 -1.47 11.03 19.88
N TRP A 41 -2.30 10.21 19.25
CA TRP A 41 -3.72 10.50 19.06
C TRP A 41 -4.59 9.91 20.16
N GLN A 42 -5.72 10.56 20.44
CA GLN A 42 -6.75 10.03 21.32
C GLN A 42 -7.82 9.27 20.53
N ILE A 43 -8.55 8.37 21.20
CA ILE A 43 -9.64 7.59 20.59
C ILE A 43 -10.69 8.51 19.93
N GLN A 44 -10.99 9.65 20.55
CA GLN A 44 -11.91 10.64 19.99
C GLN A 44 -11.41 11.20 18.65
N GLN A 45 -10.13 11.52 18.56
CA GLN A 45 -9.53 12.03 17.33
C GLN A 45 -9.49 10.97 16.21
N LEU A 46 -9.38 9.69 16.57
CA LEU A 46 -9.53 8.59 15.63
C LEU A 46 -11.00 8.43 15.18
N ALA A 47 -11.96 8.59 16.09
CA ALA A 47 -13.39 8.54 15.77
C ALA A 47 -13.76 9.61 14.74
N GLU A 48 -13.30 10.85 14.94
CA GLU A 48 -13.55 11.98 14.03
C GLU A 48 -12.97 11.78 12.63
N ARG A 49 -11.93 10.95 12.49
CA ARG A 49 -11.22 10.70 11.24
C ARG A 49 -11.60 9.39 10.57
N THR A 50 -12.53 8.65 11.16
CA THR A 50 -12.97 7.34 10.65
C THR A 50 -14.47 7.33 10.43
N THR A 51 -14.93 6.36 9.65
CA THR A 51 -16.37 6.08 9.45
C THR A 51 -16.99 5.28 10.60
N VAL A 52 -16.28 5.17 11.73
CA VAL A 52 -16.80 4.41 12.87
C VAL A 52 -17.94 5.20 13.51
N PRO A 53 -19.11 4.57 13.75
CA PRO A 53 -20.29 5.29 14.22
C PRO A 53 -20.16 5.91 15.62
N ASP A 54 -19.33 5.34 16.50
CA ASP A 54 -19.23 5.78 17.90
C ASP A 54 -17.85 5.48 18.54
N PRO A 55 -17.34 6.35 19.44
CA PRO A 55 -16.09 6.13 20.17
C PRO A 55 -16.06 4.85 21.02
N ASP A 56 -17.19 4.40 21.56
CA ASP A 56 -17.31 3.15 22.31
C ASP A 56 -17.06 1.94 21.40
N TYR A 57 -17.52 2.02 20.14
CA TYR A 57 -17.21 0.99 19.14
C TYR A 57 -15.70 0.91 18.86
N LEU A 58 -15.02 2.06 18.71
CA LEU A 58 -13.56 2.10 18.62
C LEU A 58 -12.89 1.51 19.88
N SER A 59 -13.38 1.85 21.07
CA SER A 59 -12.88 1.29 22.33
C SER A 59 -13.02 -0.23 22.37
N ASN A 60 -14.14 -0.78 21.90
CA ASN A 60 -14.37 -2.22 21.83
C ASN A 60 -13.45 -2.90 20.79
N LEU A 61 -13.09 -2.23 19.70
CA LEU A 61 -12.09 -2.70 18.73
C LEU A 61 -10.67 -2.68 19.33
N LEU A 62 -10.29 -1.59 20.00
CA LEU A 62 -8.95 -1.42 20.60
C LEU A 62 -8.71 -2.32 21.82
N SER A 63 -9.77 -2.62 22.58
CA SER A 63 -9.71 -3.56 23.71
C SER A 63 -9.78 -5.03 23.28
N GLY A 64 -10.04 -5.29 21.99
CA GLY A 64 -10.19 -6.64 21.46
C GLY A 64 -11.46 -7.37 21.90
N ARG A 65 -12.47 -6.64 22.40
CA ARG A 65 -13.83 -7.19 22.57
C ARG A 65 -14.48 -7.52 21.22
N ILE A 66 -14.17 -6.70 20.21
CA ILE A 66 -14.59 -6.91 18.83
C ILE A 66 -13.33 -7.05 18.00
N ASN A 67 -13.31 -8.03 17.08
CA ASN A 67 -12.15 -8.21 16.21
C ASN A 67 -12.05 -7.07 15.19
N ALA A 68 -11.08 -6.18 15.40
CA ALA A 68 -10.82 -5.07 14.49
C ALA A 68 -10.40 -5.52 13.09
N ALA A 69 -9.71 -6.66 12.98
CA ALA A 69 -9.30 -7.23 11.70
C ALA A 69 -10.49 -7.70 10.85
N LYS A 70 -11.63 -8.08 11.46
CA LYS A 70 -12.87 -8.47 10.77
C LYS A 70 -13.87 -7.31 10.62
N SER A 71 -13.55 -6.11 11.11
CA SER A 71 -14.47 -4.98 11.08
C SER A 71 -14.58 -4.37 9.68
N LYS A 72 -15.80 -4.03 9.27
CA LYS A 72 -16.07 -3.27 8.04
C LYS A 72 -15.39 -1.89 8.03
N HIS A 73 -15.08 -1.35 9.21
CA HIS A 73 -14.42 -0.05 9.36
C HIS A 73 -12.89 -0.13 9.30
N LEU A 74 -12.31 -1.34 9.18
CA LEU A 74 -10.86 -1.52 9.17
C LEU A 74 -10.18 -0.71 8.07
N LYS A 75 -10.76 -0.63 6.86
CA LYS A 75 -10.20 0.19 5.77
C LYS A 75 -10.10 1.67 6.16
N SER A 76 -11.13 2.21 6.82
CA SER A 76 -11.17 3.61 7.25
C SER A 76 -10.23 3.87 8.43
N ILE A 77 -10.15 2.94 9.38
CA ILE A 77 -9.20 3.01 10.51
C ILE A 77 -7.76 2.92 10.01
N ALA A 78 -7.48 2.03 9.06
CA ALA A 78 -6.17 1.88 8.45
C ALA A 78 -5.74 3.14 7.71
N GLN A 79 -6.66 3.78 6.97
CA GLN A 79 -6.39 5.08 6.33
C GLN A 79 -6.11 6.18 7.34
N ALA A 80 -6.91 6.28 8.41
CA ALA A 80 -6.71 7.30 9.44
C ALA A 80 -5.36 7.12 10.17
N LEU A 81 -5.00 5.87 10.48
CA LEU A 81 -3.74 5.52 11.12
C LEU A 81 -2.55 5.41 10.16
N ASP A 82 -2.73 5.71 8.87
CA ASP A 82 -1.70 5.60 7.83
C ASP A 82 -1.04 4.21 7.76
N LEU A 83 -1.81 3.15 8.02
CA LEU A 83 -1.31 1.78 7.96
C LEU A 83 -0.97 1.41 6.52
N ASN A 84 0.21 0.81 6.34
CA ASN A 84 0.66 0.38 5.03
C ASN A 84 0.01 -0.96 4.63
N ALA A 85 0.24 -1.40 3.39
CA ALA A 85 -0.32 -2.65 2.90
C ALA A 85 0.18 -3.88 3.69
N GLU A 86 1.38 -3.82 4.29
CA GLU A 86 1.93 -4.89 5.11
C GLU A 86 1.25 -4.96 6.48
N ASP A 87 1.02 -3.83 7.13
CA ASP A 87 0.26 -3.70 8.39
C ASP A 87 -1.18 -4.21 8.21
N ILE A 88 -1.81 -3.90 7.07
CA ILE A 88 -3.15 -4.37 6.78
C ILE A 88 -3.14 -5.88 6.49
N ARG A 89 -2.14 -6.40 5.77
CA ARG A 89 -1.97 -7.86 5.58
C ARG A 89 -1.73 -8.58 6.90
N TYR A 90 -0.99 -7.96 7.81
CA TYR A 90 -0.74 -8.48 9.14
C TYR A 90 -2.02 -8.60 9.96
N LEU A 91 -2.89 -7.58 9.91
CA LEU A 91 -4.20 -7.60 10.56
C LEU A 91 -5.16 -8.60 9.90
N ASN A 92 -5.37 -8.43 8.58
CA ASN A 92 -6.28 -9.26 7.80
C ASN A 92 -5.72 -9.50 6.38
N PRO A 93 -5.15 -10.69 6.11
CA PRO A 93 -4.61 -11.01 4.79
C PRO A 93 -5.68 -11.01 3.69
N ASN A 94 -6.93 -11.31 4.04
CA ASN A 94 -8.06 -11.34 3.09
C ASN A 94 -8.53 -9.93 2.70
N LEU A 95 -8.36 -8.93 3.57
CA LEU A 95 -8.77 -7.55 3.27
C LEU A 95 -7.93 -6.93 2.15
N VAL A 96 -6.65 -7.31 2.03
CA VAL A 96 -5.73 -6.73 1.03
C VAL A 96 -6.01 -7.18 -0.40
N VAL A 97 -6.81 -8.22 -0.59
CA VAL A 97 -7.32 -8.59 -1.93
C VAL A 97 -8.32 -7.53 -2.45
N ASP A 98 -8.95 -6.78 -1.55
CA ASP A 98 -10.05 -5.85 -1.85
C ASP A 98 -9.68 -4.37 -1.66
N ILE A 99 -8.41 -4.06 -1.37
CA ILE A 99 -7.91 -2.69 -1.34
C ILE A 99 -7.23 -2.43 -2.67
N ALA A 100 -8.01 -2.01 -3.66
CA ALA A 100 -7.47 -1.19 -4.74
C ALA A 100 -6.73 0.00 -4.08
N PRO A 101 -5.48 0.30 -4.48
CA PRO A 101 -4.69 1.33 -3.83
C PRO A 101 -5.43 2.67 -3.85
N PRO A 102 -5.35 3.47 -2.78
CA PRO A 102 -6.01 4.77 -2.72
C PRO A 102 -5.47 5.65 -3.86
N GLN A 103 -6.35 5.99 -4.79
CA GLN A 103 -6.13 7.03 -5.79
C GLN A 103 -5.84 8.33 -5.04
N GLY A 104 -4.57 8.75 -4.97
CA GLY A 104 -4.21 10.04 -4.36
C GLY A 104 -2.82 10.16 -3.77
N ARG A 105 -2.13 9.07 -3.40
CA ARG A 105 -0.68 9.12 -3.17
C ARG A 105 0.02 8.71 -4.46
N LYS A 106 0.71 9.64 -5.13
CA LYS A 106 1.69 9.34 -6.17
C LYS A 106 2.78 8.47 -5.55
N MET A 107 2.52 7.16 -5.47
CA MET A 107 3.59 6.18 -5.28
C MET A 107 4.44 6.30 -6.54
N LEU A 108 5.58 6.97 -6.42
CA LEU A 108 6.62 6.89 -7.43
C LEU A 108 7.08 5.43 -7.40
N TYR A 109 6.58 4.63 -8.34
CA TYR A 109 7.06 3.26 -8.48
C TYR A 109 8.55 3.33 -8.79
N PRO A 110 9.40 2.57 -8.09
CA PRO A 110 10.81 2.50 -8.43
C PRO A 110 10.91 1.97 -9.86
N ILE A 111 11.56 2.76 -10.72
CA ILE A 111 11.74 2.42 -12.14
C ILE A 111 12.63 1.15 -12.18
N PRO A 112 12.17 0.04 -12.79
CA PRO A 112 12.99 -1.14 -12.97
C PRO A 112 14.26 -0.83 -13.77
N GLU A 113 15.39 -1.45 -13.43
CA GLU A 113 16.67 -1.21 -14.11
C GLU A 113 16.56 -1.45 -15.63
N ALA A 114 15.87 -2.52 -16.05
CA ALA A 114 15.61 -2.79 -17.45
C ALA A 114 14.78 -1.71 -18.17
N LEU A 115 13.87 -1.02 -17.45
CA LEU A 115 13.13 0.11 -18.00
C LEU A 115 14.02 1.36 -18.07
N GLN A 116 14.92 1.56 -17.10
CA GLN A 116 15.92 2.62 -17.13
C GLN A 116 16.87 2.45 -18.32
N ASP A 117 17.29 1.22 -18.59
CA ASP A 117 18.14 0.86 -19.72
C ASP A 117 17.42 1.11 -21.07
N ALA A 118 16.11 0.83 -21.13
CA ALA A 118 15.27 1.18 -22.29
C ALA A 118 15.17 2.69 -22.52
N ILE A 119 15.04 3.47 -21.44
CA ILE A 119 15.00 4.93 -21.52
C ILE A 119 16.32 5.46 -22.10
N ASP A 120 17.45 5.01 -21.56
CA ASP A 120 18.78 5.46 -22.02
C ASP A 120 18.98 5.12 -23.50
N ARG A 121 18.73 3.86 -23.87
CA ARG A 121 19.00 3.32 -25.20
C ARG A 121 18.04 3.79 -26.29
N TYR A 122 16.79 4.10 -25.96
CA TYR A 122 15.76 4.48 -26.93
C TYR A 122 15.22 5.91 -26.77
N SER A 123 15.80 6.71 -25.86
CA SER A 123 15.44 8.12 -25.64
C SER A 123 15.43 8.96 -26.93
N GLU A 124 16.40 8.75 -27.82
CA GLU A 124 16.50 9.47 -29.10
C GLU A 124 15.36 9.12 -30.07
N ARG A 125 14.85 7.88 -30.04
CA ARG A 125 13.79 7.39 -30.92
C ARG A 125 12.39 7.56 -30.34
N ALA A 126 12.29 7.65 -29.02
CA ALA A 126 11.06 7.78 -28.26
C ALA A 126 11.22 8.83 -27.15
N PRO A 127 11.17 10.13 -27.49
CA PRO A 127 11.34 11.20 -26.50
C PRO A 127 10.23 11.20 -25.44
N ASP A 128 9.08 10.57 -25.71
CA ASP A 128 8.01 10.41 -24.73
C ASP A 128 8.37 9.45 -23.58
N LEU A 129 9.30 8.50 -23.79
CA LEU A 129 9.78 7.59 -22.74
C LEU A 129 10.54 8.33 -21.63
N LEU A 130 11.13 9.49 -21.95
CA LEU A 130 11.74 10.39 -20.97
C LEU A 130 10.71 11.09 -20.08
N LYS A 131 9.44 11.14 -20.48
CA LYS A 131 8.41 11.81 -19.70
C LYS A 131 8.15 10.99 -18.41
N PRO A 132 8.20 11.62 -17.22
CA PRO A 132 7.95 10.92 -15.95
C PRO A 132 6.61 10.18 -15.90
N LYS A 133 5.62 10.66 -16.66
CA LYS A 133 4.30 10.02 -16.80
C LYS A 133 4.40 8.63 -17.43
N TRP A 134 5.15 8.50 -18.53
CA TRP A 134 5.37 7.22 -19.20
C TRP A 134 6.19 6.27 -18.34
N GLN A 135 7.21 6.77 -17.65
CA GLN A 135 8.03 5.98 -16.73
C GLN A 135 7.19 5.39 -15.60
N GLN A 136 6.34 6.22 -14.98
CA GLN A 136 5.45 5.78 -13.91
C GLN A 136 4.35 4.84 -14.42
N TYR A 137 3.79 5.12 -15.58
CA TYR A 137 2.79 4.26 -16.21
C TYR A 137 3.36 2.86 -16.47
N LEU A 138 4.51 2.76 -17.14
CA LEU A 138 5.21 1.50 -17.41
C LEU A 138 5.65 0.80 -16.12
N ALA A 139 6.22 1.53 -15.16
CA ALA A 139 6.65 0.97 -13.87
C ALA A 139 5.48 0.46 -13.01
N SER A 140 4.28 1.05 -13.15
CA SER A 140 3.08 0.62 -12.42
C SER A 140 2.44 -0.66 -12.99
N MET A 141 2.80 -1.07 -14.21
CA MET A 141 2.14 -2.19 -14.89
C MET A 141 2.33 -3.51 -14.14
N ARG A 142 1.21 -4.22 -13.97
CA ARG A 142 1.19 -5.56 -13.40
C ARG A 142 1.15 -6.60 -14.51
N PHE A 143 2.27 -7.26 -14.73
CA PHE A 143 2.36 -8.42 -15.60
C PHE A 143 1.81 -9.65 -14.86
N ARG A 144 0.88 -10.38 -15.48
CA ARG A 144 0.32 -11.65 -14.93
C ARG A 144 1.28 -12.85 -15.05
N GLY A 145 2.51 -12.63 -15.52
CA GLY A 145 3.54 -13.64 -15.73
C GLY A 145 4.94 -13.07 -15.54
N SER A 146 5.92 -13.52 -16.34
CA SER A 146 7.29 -12.96 -16.31
C SER A 146 7.27 -11.47 -16.66
N ARG A 147 7.89 -10.67 -15.80
CA ARG A 147 8.11 -9.25 -16.07
C ARG A 147 9.08 -9.08 -17.25
N PRO A 148 8.97 -7.97 -18.00
CA PRO A 148 9.98 -7.62 -19.00
C PRO A 148 11.32 -7.43 -18.29
N GLN A 149 12.30 -8.25 -18.64
CA GLN A 149 13.63 -8.23 -18.01
C GLN A 149 14.66 -7.48 -18.85
N THR A 150 14.36 -7.21 -20.13
CA THR A 150 15.29 -6.55 -21.05
C THR A 150 14.78 -5.17 -21.46
N ALA A 151 15.71 -4.31 -21.86
CA ALA A 151 15.40 -2.99 -22.43
C ALA A 151 14.52 -3.09 -23.69
N GLU A 152 14.74 -4.13 -24.50
CA GLU A 152 13.99 -4.40 -25.73
C GLU A 152 12.54 -4.75 -25.42
N ASP A 153 12.28 -5.61 -24.43
CA ASP A 153 10.90 -5.94 -24.03
C ASP A 153 10.12 -4.70 -23.58
N TRP A 154 10.74 -3.82 -22.80
CA TRP A 154 10.11 -2.57 -22.35
C TRP A 154 9.85 -1.60 -23.51
N TYR A 155 10.76 -1.53 -24.48
CA TYR A 155 10.59 -0.70 -25.66
C TYR A 155 9.48 -1.21 -26.60
N ASP A 156 9.38 -2.53 -26.79
CA ASP A 156 8.28 -3.12 -27.59
C ASP A 156 6.93 -2.89 -26.93
N ILE A 157 6.84 -3.00 -25.60
CA ILE A 157 5.62 -2.66 -24.85
C ILE A 157 5.24 -1.20 -25.06
N TYR A 158 6.19 -0.27 -24.91
CA TYR A 158 5.95 1.14 -25.17
C TYR A 158 5.45 1.39 -26.60
N ARG A 159 6.09 0.77 -27.60
CA ARG A 159 5.69 0.91 -29.01
C ARG A 159 4.29 0.38 -29.27
N ASP A 160 3.91 -0.72 -28.63
CA ASP A 160 2.58 -1.29 -28.72
C ASP A 160 1.54 -0.28 -28.20
N PHE A 161 1.78 0.33 -27.03
CA PHE A 161 0.90 1.36 -26.47
C PHE A 161 0.79 2.60 -27.36
N THR A 162 1.92 3.13 -27.86
CA THR A 162 1.90 4.28 -28.78
C THR A 162 1.18 3.95 -30.08
N ARG A 163 1.36 2.74 -30.62
CA ARG A 163 0.67 2.27 -31.84
C ARG A 163 -0.84 2.15 -31.64
N HIS A 164 -1.27 1.79 -30.44
CA HIS A 164 -2.68 1.74 -30.06
C HIS A 164 -3.27 3.09 -29.65
N GLY A 165 -2.48 4.19 -29.71
CA GLY A 165 -2.93 5.53 -29.33
C GLY A 165 -3.21 5.67 -27.84
N ILE A 166 -2.63 4.80 -27.02
CA ILE A 166 -2.79 4.82 -25.57
C ILE A 166 -1.78 5.83 -25.01
N GLU A 167 -2.27 7.01 -24.65
CA GLU A 167 -1.50 7.98 -23.88
C GLU A 167 -1.86 7.87 -22.41
N PRO A 168 -0.89 7.96 -21.48
CA PRO A 168 -1.18 8.02 -20.07
C PRO A 168 -1.84 9.37 -19.74
N GLU A 169 -3.16 9.46 -19.87
CA GLU A 169 -3.95 10.54 -19.27
C GLU A 169 -3.89 10.40 -17.75
N GLY A 170 -3.16 11.33 -17.13
CA GLY A 170 -3.05 11.40 -15.68
C GLY A 170 -4.28 12.09 -15.09
N ASN A 171 -4.96 11.39 -14.19
CA ASN A 171 -5.75 12.00 -13.11
C ASN A 171 -4.87 12.10 -11.86
#